data_AF-A0A958IZW5-F1
#
_entry.id   AF-A0A958IZW5-F1
#
_cell.length_a   1.000
_cell.length_b   1.000
_cell.length_c   1.000
_cell.angle_alpha   90.00
_cell.angle_beta   90.00
_cell.angle_gamma   90.00
#
_symmetry.space_group_name_H-M   'P 1'
#
loop_
_entity.id
_entity.type
_entity.pdbx_description
1 polymer ?
#
loop_
_entity_poly.entity_id
_entity_poly.type
_entity_poly.pdbx_seq_one_letter_code
_entity_poly.pdbx_strand_id
1 'polypeptide(L)'
;MQRIWVTVATFLLLITSAYAQVTNVWEKNVGDFSWFTTANTTRGMGYNPVTDHLLVCSREGGTNVYLLNAATGDSVGQLDMTGVSGGTFSLNIVKGADDGAIYGCNLSLANGEFKVYRWADEASAPTVAYAATVTSRAGDAFEVSGSGVNTVIFASGSGCFFNDPPTT
;
A
#
# COMPACT_ATOMS: atom_id res chain seq x y z
N MET A 1 27.58 -57.99 -55.60
CA MET A 1 28.18 -57.15 -54.54
C MET A 1 27.15 -56.10 -54.16
N GLN A 2 26.50 -56.22 -53.00
CA GLN A 2 25.43 -55.32 -52.58
C GLN A 2 25.93 -54.49 -51.39
N ARG A 3 26.01 -53.17 -51.55
CA ARG A 3 26.47 -52.24 -50.52
C ARG A 3 25.28 -51.83 -49.65
N ILE A 4 25.34 -52.15 -48.37
CA ILE A 4 24.35 -51.73 -47.37
C ILE A 4 24.80 -50.36 -46.84
N TRP A 5 23.94 -49.36 -46.94
CA TRP A 5 24.13 -48.05 -46.33
C TRP A 5 23.33 -48.00 -45.03
N VAL A 6 23.99 -47.72 -43.91
CA VAL A 6 23.33 -47.46 -42.63
C VAL A 6 23.25 -45.96 -42.46
N THR A 7 22.04 -45.41 -42.44
CA THR A 7 21.80 -44.01 -42.08
C THR A 7 21.48 -43.94 -40.59
N VAL A 8 22.32 -43.27 -39.82
CA VAL A 8 22.01 -42.93 -38.42
C VAL A 8 21.26 -41.60 -38.42
N ALA A 9 20.01 -41.62 -37.96
CA ALA A 9 19.23 -40.40 -37.75
C ALA A 9 19.50 -39.87 -36.33
N THR A 10 20.18 -38.74 -36.23
CA THR A 10 20.36 -38.03 -34.96
C THR A 10 19.13 -37.19 -34.69
N PHE A 11 18.44 -37.44 -33.57
CA PHE A 11 17.33 -36.62 -33.10
C PHE A 11 17.85 -35.55 -32.12
N LEU A 12 17.77 -34.28 -32.49
CA LEU A 12 18.14 -33.15 -31.65
C LEU A 12 16.92 -32.70 -30.85
N LEU A 13 16.92 -32.93 -29.54
CA LEU A 13 15.89 -32.41 -28.64
C LEU A 13 16.30 -31.02 -28.15
N LEU A 14 15.67 -29.98 -28.69
CA LEU A 14 15.78 -28.60 -28.21
C LEU A 14 14.88 -28.43 -26.97
N ILE A 15 15.48 -28.40 -25.78
CA ILE A 15 14.77 -28.00 -24.55
C ILE A 15 14.82 -26.48 -24.49
N THR A 16 13.68 -25.81 -24.72
CA THR A 16 13.56 -24.37 -24.47
C THR A 16 13.19 -24.16 -23.00
N SER A 17 14.06 -23.49 -22.26
CA SER A 17 13.70 -22.97 -20.94
C SER A 17 12.80 -21.75 -21.16
N ALA A 18 11.50 -21.91 -20.94
CA ALA A 18 10.61 -20.75 -20.84
C ALA A 18 10.94 -20.04 -19.51
N TYR A 19 11.59 -18.88 -19.59
CA TYR A 19 11.68 -17.99 -18.44
C TYR A 19 10.27 -17.45 -18.16
N ALA A 20 9.84 -17.45 -16.89
CA ALA A 20 8.62 -16.75 -16.52
C ALA A 20 8.78 -15.26 -16.87
N GLN A 21 8.05 -14.79 -17.88
CA GLN A 21 8.00 -13.38 -18.20
C GLN A 21 6.92 -12.75 -17.33
N VAL A 22 7.30 -11.76 -16.52
CA VAL A 22 6.34 -10.91 -15.82
C VAL A 22 5.69 -10.01 -16.87
N THR A 23 4.48 -10.34 -17.28
CA THR A 23 3.66 -9.50 -18.14
C THR A 23 2.96 -8.45 -17.29
N ASN A 24 2.99 -7.19 -17.72
CA ASN A 24 2.16 -6.15 -17.12
C ASN A 24 0.67 -6.54 -17.24
N VAL A 25 -0.07 -6.50 -16.13
CA VAL A 25 -1.53 -6.74 -16.15
C VAL A 25 -2.25 -5.45 -16.54
N TRP A 26 -1.89 -4.35 -15.88
CA TRP A 26 -2.32 -3.00 -16.21
C TRP A 26 -1.31 -1.97 -15.70
N GLU A 27 -1.40 -0.77 -16.25
CA GLU A 27 -0.70 0.42 -15.75
C GLU A 27 -1.66 1.60 -15.68
N LYS A 28 -1.42 2.50 -14.73
CA LYS A 28 -2.10 3.80 -14.64
C LYS A 28 -1.04 4.89 -14.53
N ASN A 29 -1.09 5.82 -15.45
CA ASN A 29 -0.17 6.94 -15.60
C ASN A 29 -0.75 8.21 -14.99
N VAL A 30 0.09 9.24 -14.88
CA VAL A 30 -0.35 10.59 -14.50
C VAL A 30 -1.50 11.04 -15.41
N GLY A 31 -2.58 11.51 -14.80
CA GLY A 31 -3.76 12.01 -15.50
C GLY A 31 -4.82 10.95 -15.80
N ASP A 32 -4.52 9.65 -15.66
CA ASP A 32 -5.53 8.59 -15.81
C ASP A 32 -6.60 8.68 -14.71
N PHE A 33 -6.21 9.23 -13.55
CA PHE A 33 -7.13 9.70 -12.52
C PHE A 33 -6.93 11.18 -12.29
N SER A 34 -8.03 11.92 -12.08
CA SER A 34 -7.98 13.35 -11.74
C SER A 34 -7.19 13.65 -10.47
N TRP A 35 -7.08 12.67 -9.57
CA TRP A 35 -6.35 12.75 -8.30
C TRP A 35 -4.93 12.16 -8.36
N PHE A 36 -4.51 11.61 -9.50
CA PHE A 36 -3.16 11.08 -9.71
C PHE A 36 -2.40 11.97 -10.70
N THR A 37 -1.75 13.00 -10.15
CA THR A 37 -1.11 14.08 -10.89
C THR A 37 0.41 14.02 -10.77
N THR A 38 1.13 14.96 -11.40
CA THR A 38 2.57 15.15 -11.18
C THR A 38 2.91 15.79 -9.83
N ALA A 39 1.90 16.17 -9.03
CA ALA A 39 2.12 16.71 -7.71
C ALA A 39 2.59 15.61 -6.73
N ASN A 40 3.09 16.04 -5.59
CA ASN A 40 3.53 15.14 -4.53
C ASN A 40 2.37 14.75 -3.57
N THR A 41 1.12 14.80 -4.02
CA THR A 41 -0.07 14.64 -3.17
C THR A 41 -0.43 13.17 -2.91
N THR A 42 -0.07 12.27 -3.83
CA THR A 42 -0.26 10.81 -3.73
C THR A 42 1.08 10.14 -3.37
N ARG A 43 1.22 9.61 -2.16
CA ARG A 43 2.54 9.14 -1.63
C ARG A 43 2.56 7.73 -1.06
N GLY A 44 1.43 7.03 -1.06
CA GLY A 44 1.37 5.70 -0.49
C GLY A 44 0.20 4.90 -1.03
N MET A 45 0.42 3.59 -1.12
CA MET A 45 -0.62 2.62 -1.39
C MET A 45 -0.48 1.40 -0.47
N GLY A 46 -1.60 0.72 -0.26
CA GLY A 46 -1.69 -0.55 0.43
C GLY A 46 -2.57 -1.52 -0.35
N TYR A 47 -2.49 -2.80 -0.02
CA TYR A 47 -3.37 -3.84 -0.55
C TYR A 47 -4.34 -4.27 0.56
N ASN A 48 -5.60 -4.48 0.21
CA ASN A 48 -6.60 -5.09 1.07
C ASN A 48 -6.87 -6.52 0.58
N PRO A 49 -6.41 -7.56 1.30
CA PRO A 49 -6.54 -8.95 0.86
C PRO A 49 -7.96 -9.49 0.92
N VAL A 50 -8.87 -8.83 1.66
CA VAL A 50 -10.27 -9.29 1.79
C VAL A 50 -11.13 -8.89 0.59
N THR A 51 -10.84 -7.73 -0.02
CA THR A 51 -11.61 -7.17 -1.14
C THR A 51 -10.87 -7.25 -2.48
N ASP A 52 -9.59 -7.64 -2.47
CA ASP A 52 -8.70 -7.58 -3.64
C ASP A 52 -8.59 -6.17 -4.23
N HIS A 53 -8.54 -5.16 -3.35
CA HIS A 53 -8.42 -3.76 -3.73
C HIS A 53 -7.07 -3.15 -3.34
N LEU A 54 -6.59 -2.21 -4.14
CA LEU A 54 -5.52 -1.30 -3.79
C LEU A 54 -6.11 -0.04 -3.15
N LEU A 55 -5.58 0.33 -2.00
CA LEU A 55 -5.91 1.53 -1.25
C LEU A 55 -4.88 2.61 -1.61
N VAL A 56 -5.30 3.74 -2.17
CA VAL A 56 -4.39 4.80 -2.62
C VAL A 56 -4.70 6.09 -1.89
N CYS A 57 -3.79 6.53 -1.03
CA CYS A 57 -3.93 7.79 -0.31
C CYS A 57 -3.50 8.96 -1.20
N SER A 58 -4.42 9.89 -1.46
CA SER A 58 -4.15 11.13 -2.18
C SER A 58 -4.66 12.34 -1.40
N ARG A 59 -3.92 13.44 -1.52
CA ARG A 59 -4.32 14.76 -1.02
C ARG A 59 -4.74 15.72 -2.13
N GLU A 60 -4.83 15.22 -3.36
CA GLU A 60 -5.26 16.04 -4.49
C GLU A 60 -6.73 16.41 -4.33
N GLY A 61 -7.04 17.71 -4.38
CA GLY A 61 -8.41 18.21 -4.20
C GLY A 61 -9.05 17.99 -2.81
N GLY A 62 -8.30 17.44 -1.84
CA GLY A 62 -8.81 17.07 -0.52
C GLY A 62 -8.11 15.83 0.03
N THR A 63 -8.36 15.45 1.28
CA THR A 63 -7.79 14.22 1.86
C THR A 63 -8.68 13.03 1.50
N ASN A 64 -8.16 12.08 0.73
CA ASN A 64 -8.92 10.95 0.19
C ASN A 64 -8.13 9.64 0.26
N VAL A 65 -8.85 8.52 0.31
CA VAL A 65 -8.32 7.19 0.01
C VAL A 65 -9.17 6.55 -1.07
N TYR A 66 -8.60 6.35 -2.25
CA TYR A 66 -9.27 5.71 -3.38
C TYR A 66 -9.07 4.21 -3.34
N LEU A 67 -10.09 3.48 -3.81
CA LEU A 67 -10.11 2.03 -3.93
C LEU A 67 -9.98 1.68 -5.40
N LEU A 68 -8.95 0.93 -5.76
CA LEU A 68 -8.78 0.40 -7.12
C LEU A 68 -8.93 -1.11 -7.11
N ASN A 69 -9.63 -1.67 -8.09
CA ASN A 69 -9.62 -3.12 -8.30
C ASN A 69 -8.19 -3.59 -8.62
N ALA A 70 -7.63 -4.53 -7.87
CA ALA A 70 -6.23 -4.94 -8.06
C ALA A 70 -5.99 -5.67 -9.39
N ALA A 71 -7.02 -6.29 -9.98
CA ALA A 71 -6.90 -7.02 -11.24
C ALA A 71 -7.03 -6.12 -12.49
N THR A 72 -7.74 -4.99 -12.42
CA THR A 72 -7.97 -4.10 -13.59
C THR A 72 -7.39 -2.70 -13.44
N GLY A 73 -7.07 -2.28 -12.22
CA GLY A 73 -6.66 -0.92 -11.90
C GLY A 73 -7.79 0.09 -11.94
N ASP A 74 -9.05 -0.32 -12.12
CA ASP A 74 -10.19 0.61 -12.18
C ASP A 74 -10.58 1.11 -10.80
N SER A 75 -10.99 2.38 -10.73
CA SER A 75 -11.53 2.94 -9.49
C SER A 75 -12.90 2.35 -9.20
N VAL A 76 -13.04 1.77 -8.01
CA VAL A 76 -14.26 1.11 -7.53
C VAL A 76 -14.90 1.84 -6.35
N GLY A 77 -14.24 2.89 -5.84
CA GLY A 77 -14.78 3.71 -4.75
C GLY A 77 -13.72 4.51 -4.01
N GLN A 78 -14.11 4.96 -2.82
CA GLN A 78 -13.25 5.67 -1.87
C GLN A 78 -13.74 5.41 -0.44
N LEU A 79 -12.83 5.50 0.53
CA LEU A 79 -13.20 5.39 1.95
C LEU A 79 -13.95 6.64 2.43
N ASP A 80 -14.75 6.47 3.49
CA ASP A 80 -15.31 7.61 4.23
C ASP A 80 -14.17 8.37 4.96
N MET A 81 -14.11 9.69 4.80
CA MET A 81 -13.07 10.53 5.39
C MET A 81 -13.58 11.39 6.56
N THR A 82 -14.80 11.12 7.03
CA THR A 82 -15.46 11.89 8.10
C THR A 82 -14.59 11.95 9.35
N GLY A 83 -14.21 13.16 9.77
CA GLY A 83 -13.42 13.38 10.98
C GLY A 83 -11.90 13.24 10.81
N VAL A 84 -11.40 12.78 9.65
CA VAL A 84 -9.96 12.71 9.36
C VAL A 84 -9.39 14.13 9.21
N SER A 85 -8.61 14.58 10.20
CA SER A 85 -8.17 15.98 10.28
C SER A 85 -6.95 16.20 11.18
N GLY A 86 -6.20 17.26 10.89
CA GLY A 86 -5.09 17.73 11.72
C GLY A 86 -3.74 17.08 11.39
N GLY A 87 -2.67 17.62 11.97
CA GLY A 87 -1.30 17.38 11.49
C GLY A 87 -0.96 18.28 10.30
N THR A 88 0.27 18.17 9.81
CA THR A 88 0.70 18.86 8.57
C THR A 88 -0.03 18.31 7.36
N PHE A 89 -0.27 16.99 7.33
CA PHE A 89 -1.13 16.33 6.38
C PHE A 89 -2.16 15.49 7.13
N SER A 90 -3.46 15.71 6.93
CA SER A 90 -4.52 14.97 7.63
C SER A 90 -4.45 13.46 7.43
N LEU A 91 -3.95 13.03 6.28
CA LEU A 91 -3.57 11.65 5.98
C LEU A 91 -2.38 11.67 5.00
N ASN A 92 -1.44 10.73 5.11
CA ASN A 92 -0.30 10.61 4.19
C ASN A 92 -0.13 9.20 3.62
N ILE A 93 -0.36 8.16 4.43
CA ILE A 93 -0.18 6.76 4.04
C ILE A 93 -1.35 5.93 4.59
N VAL A 94 -1.74 4.91 3.85
CA VAL A 94 -2.79 3.95 4.19
C VAL A 94 -2.32 2.51 3.92
N LYS A 95 -2.77 1.56 4.73
CA LYS A 95 -2.47 0.13 4.65
C LYS A 95 -3.70 -0.69 5.05
N GLY A 96 -3.94 -1.80 4.34
CA GLY A 96 -4.87 -2.84 4.78
C GLY A 96 -4.18 -3.80 5.74
N ALA A 97 -4.92 -4.32 6.70
CA ALA A 97 -4.52 -5.44 7.54
C ALA A 97 -5.04 -6.76 6.95
N ASP A 98 -4.55 -7.89 7.47
CA ASP A 98 -4.87 -9.22 6.94
C ASP A 98 -6.36 -9.60 7.10
N ASP A 99 -7.06 -8.96 8.05
CA ASP A 99 -8.50 -9.14 8.32
C ASP A 99 -9.40 -8.16 7.56
N GLY A 100 -8.83 -7.31 6.70
CA GLY A 100 -9.57 -6.32 5.94
C GLY A 100 -9.85 -5.01 6.69
N ALA A 101 -9.43 -4.89 7.95
CA ALA A 101 -9.38 -3.59 8.61
C ALA A 101 -8.36 -2.69 7.91
N ILE A 102 -8.59 -1.39 7.90
CA ILE A 102 -7.73 -0.44 7.21
C ILE A 102 -7.21 0.58 8.20
N TYR A 103 -5.92 0.88 8.11
CA TYR A 103 -5.26 1.87 8.94
C TYR A 103 -4.56 2.89 8.07
N GLY A 104 -4.58 4.14 8.51
CA GLY A 104 -3.82 5.20 7.87
C GLY A 104 -3.37 6.22 8.89
N CYS A 105 -2.28 6.92 8.59
CA CYS A 105 -1.71 7.91 9.49
C CYS A 105 -1.62 9.29 8.87
N ASN A 106 -1.72 10.30 9.72
CA ASN A 106 -1.41 11.68 9.34
C ASN A 106 0.11 11.86 9.21
N LEU A 107 0.53 13.03 8.73
CA LEU A 107 1.91 13.47 8.89
C LEU A 107 1.96 14.56 9.94
N SER A 108 2.85 14.40 10.90
CA SER A 108 3.05 15.37 11.97
C SER A 108 4.51 15.78 12.09
N LEU A 109 4.74 17.03 12.48
CA LEU A 109 6.06 17.55 12.82
C LEU A 109 6.29 17.45 14.33
N ALA A 110 7.49 17.78 14.80
CA ALA A 110 7.79 17.86 16.22
C ALA A 110 6.79 18.75 16.97
N ASN A 111 6.36 18.29 18.15
CA ASN A 111 5.32 18.87 19.00
C ASN A 111 3.91 18.89 18.39
N GLY A 112 3.72 18.30 17.21
CA GLY A 112 2.42 18.06 16.61
C GLY A 112 1.80 16.75 17.08
N GLU A 113 0.48 16.65 16.93
CA GLU A 113 -0.25 15.41 17.19
C GLU A 113 -0.11 14.47 15.98
N PHE A 114 0.40 13.27 16.22
CA PHE A 114 0.38 12.16 15.27
C PHE A 114 -0.83 11.28 15.56
N LYS A 115 -1.59 10.94 14.52
CA LYS A 115 -2.81 10.13 14.59
C LYS A 115 -2.70 8.92 13.67
N VAL A 116 -3.21 7.79 14.16
CA VAL A 116 -3.56 6.62 13.35
C VAL A 116 -5.07 6.49 13.35
N TYR A 117 -5.65 6.51 12.16
CA TYR A 117 -7.07 6.25 11.92
C TYR A 117 -7.27 4.78 11.56
N ARG A 118 -8.44 4.25 11.92
CA ARG A 118 -8.86 2.90 11.58
C ARG A 118 -10.26 2.90 10.98
N TRP A 119 -10.42 2.22 9.86
CA TRP A 119 -11.71 1.79 9.31
C TRP A 119 -11.88 0.30 9.61
N ALA A 120 -13.09 -0.13 9.98
CA ALA A 120 -13.33 -1.55 10.21
C ALA A 120 -13.34 -2.36 8.90
N ASP A 121 -13.76 -1.73 7.80
CA ASP A 121 -13.76 -2.22 6.42
C ASP A 121 -13.87 -1.01 5.47
N GLU A 122 -13.98 -1.26 4.16
CA GLU A 122 -14.06 -0.21 3.14
C GLU A 122 -15.34 0.63 3.15
N ALA A 123 -16.39 0.17 3.85
CA ALA A 123 -17.68 0.86 3.94
C ALA A 123 -17.87 1.61 5.27
N SER A 124 -16.96 1.42 6.21
CA SER A 124 -17.04 1.99 7.56
C SER A 124 -16.63 3.45 7.61
N ALA A 125 -17.13 4.18 8.61
CA ALA A 125 -16.55 5.47 8.99
C ALA A 125 -15.24 5.26 9.80
N PRO A 126 -14.27 6.18 9.72
CA PRO A 126 -13.03 6.05 10.48
C PRO A 126 -13.21 6.34 11.97
N THR A 127 -12.35 5.72 12.76
CA THR A 127 -12.14 5.99 14.19
C THR A 127 -10.67 6.33 14.43
N VAL A 128 -10.33 6.99 15.54
CA VAL A 128 -8.93 7.22 15.93
C VAL A 128 -8.46 6.02 16.75
N ALA A 129 -7.51 5.26 16.22
CA ALA A 129 -6.92 4.10 16.89
C ALA A 129 -5.73 4.48 17.79
N TYR A 130 -5.01 5.55 17.44
CA TYR A 130 -3.91 6.09 18.23
C TYR A 130 -3.80 7.60 18.03
N ALA A 131 -3.46 8.34 19.08
CA ALA A 131 -3.09 9.74 19.01
C ALA A 131 -2.06 10.08 20.10
N ALA A 132 -0.99 10.76 19.72
CA ALA A 132 -0.01 11.28 20.67
C ALA A 132 0.79 12.44 20.07
N THR A 133 1.33 13.30 20.93
CA THR A 133 2.32 14.30 20.51
C THR A 133 3.65 13.63 20.20
N VAL A 134 4.22 13.90 19.03
CA VAL A 134 5.52 13.36 18.62
C VAL A 134 6.65 14.36 18.85
N THR A 135 7.84 13.89 19.20
CA THR A 135 9.03 14.72 19.44
C THR A 135 9.78 15.07 18.16
N SER A 136 9.49 14.38 17.06
CA SER A 136 10.07 14.56 15.74
C SER A 136 9.01 14.40 14.66
N ARG A 137 9.39 14.52 13.39
CA ARG A 137 8.48 14.22 12.29
C ARG A 137 8.12 12.73 12.28
N ALA A 138 6.85 12.43 12.03
CA ALA A 138 6.30 11.08 11.92
C ALA A 138 5.27 10.99 10.79
N GLY A 139 5.12 9.79 10.23
CA GLY A 139 4.15 9.48 9.18
C GLY A 139 4.69 9.54 7.74
N ASP A 140 6.02 9.58 7.54
CA ASP A 140 6.63 9.46 6.21
C ASP A 140 6.69 8.00 5.71
N ALA A 141 6.68 7.02 6.62
CA ALA A 141 6.49 5.61 6.30
C ALA A 141 5.56 4.96 7.33
N PHE A 142 4.81 3.96 6.89
CA PHE A 142 3.78 3.31 7.68
C PHE A 142 3.56 1.87 7.19
N GLU A 143 3.53 0.91 8.10
CA GLU A 143 3.29 -0.50 7.81
C GLU A 143 2.40 -1.12 8.88
N VAL A 144 1.57 -2.08 8.47
CA VAL A 144 0.62 -2.79 9.34
C VAL A 144 0.83 -4.27 9.11
N SER A 145 0.87 -5.04 10.20
CA SER A 145 0.98 -6.50 10.13
C SER A 145 0.07 -7.15 11.16
N GLY A 146 -0.39 -8.37 10.88
CA GLY A 146 -1.32 -9.09 11.74
C GLY A 146 -2.76 -8.59 11.61
N SER A 147 -3.59 -9.04 12.55
CA SER A 147 -5.04 -8.82 12.55
C SER A 147 -5.60 -8.79 13.98
N GLY A 148 -6.77 -8.17 14.13
CA GLY A 148 -7.47 -8.06 15.41
C GLY A 148 -6.58 -7.58 16.56
N VAL A 149 -6.51 -8.37 17.63
CA VAL A 149 -5.68 -8.05 18.82
C VAL A 149 -4.17 -8.20 18.58
N ASN A 150 -3.77 -8.85 17.48
CA ASN A 150 -2.38 -9.06 17.10
C ASN A 150 -1.90 -8.04 16.06
N THR A 151 -2.69 -6.99 15.78
CA THR A 151 -2.28 -5.93 14.85
C THR A 151 -1.10 -5.15 15.41
N VAL A 152 -0.01 -5.12 14.65
CA VAL A 152 1.19 -4.34 14.93
C VAL A 152 1.34 -3.26 13.87
N ILE A 153 1.57 -2.02 14.31
CA ILE A 153 1.68 -0.84 13.46
C ILE A 153 3.08 -0.23 13.63
N PHE A 154 3.76 -0.04 12.51
CA PHE A 154 5.04 0.66 12.44
C PHE A 154 4.81 2.00 11.74
N ALA A 155 5.31 3.08 12.32
CA ALA A 155 5.29 4.41 11.72
C ALA A 155 6.66 5.06 11.88
N SER A 156 7.14 5.77 10.87
CA SER A 156 8.39 6.51 10.98
C SER A 156 8.34 7.84 10.24
N GLY A 157 9.36 8.67 10.44
CA GLY A 157 9.53 9.96 9.81
C GLY A 157 10.96 10.46 9.98
N SER A 158 11.24 11.68 9.55
CA SER A 158 12.59 12.24 9.75
C SER A 158 12.88 12.49 11.24
N GLY A 159 13.94 11.86 11.73
CA GLY A 159 14.42 12.03 13.11
C GLY A 159 13.60 11.32 14.19
N CYS A 160 12.69 10.39 13.83
CA CYS A 160 12.00 9.59 14.83
C CYS A 160 12.94 8.53 15.42
N PHE A 161 13.31 8.70 16.67
CA PHE A 161 13.91 7.65 17.49
C PHE A 161 12.84 7.12 18.43
N PHE A 162 12.42 5.87 18.27
CA PHE A 162 11.66 5.15 19.30
C PHE A 162 12.64 4.81 20.42
N ASN A 163 12.87 5.75 21.32
CA ASN A 163 13.64 5.48 22.52
C ASN A 163 12.66 5.01 23.60
N ASP A 164 12.23 3.75 23.53
CA ASP A 164 11.69 3.09 24.72
C ASP A 164 12.91 2.52 25.48
N PRO A 165 13.33 3.11 26.60
CA PRO A 165 14.23 2.40 27.49
C PRO A 165 13.49 1.14 27.98
N PRO A 166 14.17 -0.02 28.09
CA PRO A 166 13.56 -1.20 28.68
C PRO A 166 13.13 -0.84 30.09
N THR A 167 11.81 -0.90 30.35
CA THR A 167 11.30 -0.81 31.70
C THR A 167 11.74 -2.08 32.44
N THR A 168 12.58 -1.88 33.45
CA THR A 168 12.94 -2.90 34.45
C THR A 168 11.77 -3.25 35.33
#